data_AF-A0A7Y5H1K6-F1
#
_entry.id   AF-A0A7Y5H1K6-F1
#
_cell.length_a   1.000
_cell.length_b   1.000
_cell.length_c   1.000
_cell.angle_alpha   90.00
_cell.angle_beta   90.00
_cell.angle_gamma   90.00
#
_symmetry.space_group_name_H-M   'P 1'
#
loop_
_entity.id
_entity.type
_entity.pdbx_description
1 polymer ?
#
loop_
_entity_poly.entity_id
_entity_poly.type
_entity_poly.pdbx_seq_one_letter_code
_entity_poly.pdbx_strand_id
1 'polypeptide(L)'
;MSSNTKLSTKPRDGKKGARIVFASETLDLGVIREGDIVDGVFSFSNAGDDTLKIQNVKASCGCTAALLSSDIIPPNGKGEIKATFNSRGKVGNIHKTITVFSNSADNPVTQLNLVVKVEGNGSAHTGGMKKSSAMHPEVEGDMHGSYFEGKCANCHVEPGVGKFGKDLFDVSCAMCHGADGRGAVAQPLRGGEFLNRADASLLQERIAKGSPSNVMMRGFAKSAGGPLDEAQIKSLVEYIGSWKHK
;
A
#
# COMPACT_ATOMS: atom_id res chain seq x y z
N MET A 1 -1.04 14.51 -25.45
CA MET A 1 -0.41 13.89 -26.63
C MET A 1 0.08 12.52 -26.20
N SER A 2 -0.76 11.50 -26.36
CA SER A 2 -0.48 10.14 -25.90
C SER A 2 0.32 9.42 -26.98
N SER A 3 1.63 9.28 -26.76
CA SER A 3 2.49 8.48 -27.63
C SER A 3 2.29 7.01 -27.30
N ASN A 4 1.64 6.34 -28.25
CA ASN A 4 1.38 4.92 -28.29
C ASN A 4 2.69 4.18 -28.66
N THR A 5 3.39 3.59 -27.69
CA THR A 5 4.61 2.82 -27.97
C THR A 5 4.23 1.41 -28.42
N LYS A 6 4.14 1.28 -29.73
CA LYS A 6 3.98 0.04 -30.51
C LYS A 6 5.09 -0.97 -30.13
N LEU A 7 4.68 -2.18 -29.72
CA LEU A 7 5.56 -3.35 -29.63
C LEU A 7 6.30 -3.52 -30.97
N SER A 8 7.63 -3.47 -30.94
CA SER A 8 8.47 -3.72 -32.12
C SER A 8 8.73 -5.21 -32.27
N THR A 9 7.90 -5.90 -33.06
CA THR A 9 8.02 -7.34 -33.36
C THR A 9 8.82 -7.64 -34.63
N LYS A 10 9.81 -6.82 -35.02
CA LYS A 10 10.67 -7.12 -36.19
C LYS A 10 12.04 -7.64 -35.73
N PRO A 11 12.49 -8.83 -36.16
CA PRO A 11 13.87 -9.28 -35.97
C PRO A 11 14.81 -8.21 -36.56
N ARG A 12 15.78 -7.75 -35.78
CA ARG A 12 16.90 -6.99 -36.33
C ARG A 12 17.82 -8.00 -37.01
N ASP A 13 17.87 -7.92 -38.33
CA ASP A 13 18.59 -8.82 -39.22
C ASP A 13 20.03 -9.14 -38.77
N GLY A 14 20.41 -10.43 -38.82
CA GLY A 14 21.75 -10.87 -39.23
C GLY A 14 22.76 -11.33 -38.17
N LYS A 15 22.56 -11.09 -36.87
CA LYS A 15 23.50 -11.59 -35.84
C LYS A 15 23.14 -13.02 -35.40
N LYS A 16 23.96 -13.99 -35.81
CA LYS A 16 23.97 -15.37 -35.27
C LYS A 16 24.30 -15.38 -33.78
N GLY A 17 23.82 -16.39 -33.07
CA GLY A 17 24.05 -16.61 -31.65
C GLY A 17 22.77 -16.53 -30.81
N ALA A 18 22.92 -16.81 -29.52
CA ALA A 18 21.84 -16.72 -28.54
C ALA A 18 21.29 -15.30 -28.45
N ARG A 19 19.98 -15.16 -28.25
CA ARG A 19 19.33 -13.85 -28.13
C ARG A 19 18.23 -13.90 -27.09
N ILE A 20 18.42 -13.24 -25.97
CA ILE A 20 17.39 -13.10 -24.95
C ILE A 20 16.37 -12.03 -25.35
N VAL A 21 15.08 -12.33 -25.23
CA VAL A 21 13.98 -11.40 -25.44
C VAL A 21 13.01 -11.51 -24.27
N PHE A 22 12.83 -10.42 -23.53
CA PHE A 22 11.83 -10.34 -22.46
C PHE A 22 10.47 -9.96 -23.02
N ALA A 23 9.40 -10.51 -22.43
CA ALA A 23 8.03 -10.09 -22.74
C ALA A 23 7.79 -8.63 -22.32
N SER A 24 8.38 -8.24 -21.20
CA SER A 24 8.48 -6.85 -20.73
C SER A 24 9.76 -6.67 -19.94
N GLU A 25 10.43 -5.53 -20.13
CA GLU A 25 11.58 -5.14 -19.29
C GLU A 25 11.15 -4.34 -18.06
N THR A 26 9.86 -3.98 -17.95
CA THR A 26 9.29 -3.31 -16.77
C THR A 26 8.16 -4.14 -16.20
N LEU A 27 8.20 -4.35 -14.89
CA LEU A 27 7.12 -4.98 -14.14
C LEU A 27 6.60 -3.99 -13.09
N ASP A 28 5.31 -3.68 -13.16
CA ASP A 28 4.62 -2.87 -12.17
C ASP A 28 3.91 -3.81 -11.19
N LEU A 29 4.29 -3.74 -9.91
CA LEU A 29 3.65 -4.50 -8.82
C LEU A 29 2.43 -3.77 -8.24
N GLY A 30 2.10 -2.60 -8.76
CA GLY A 30 0.97 -1.79 -8.34
C GLY A 30 1.21 -1.08 -7.02
N VAL A 31 0.13 -0.93 -6.26
CA VAL A 31 0.14 -0.28 -4.95
C VAL A 31 0.14 -1.36 -3.86
N ILE A 32 1.11 -1.27 -2.95
CA ILE A 32 1.26 -2.20 -1.81
C ILE A 32 1.41 -1.42 -0.50
N ARG A 33 1.27 -2.08 0.63
CA ARG A 33 1.48 -1.49 1.95
C ARG A 33 2.91 -1.70 2.43
N GLU A 34 3.40 -0.78 3.26
CA GLU A 34 4.68 -0.95 3.92
C GLU A 34 4.66 -2.18 4.84
N GLY A 35 5.63 -3.08 4.63
CA GLY A 35 5.74 -4.37 5.31
C GLY A 35 5.41 -5.56 4.40
N ASP A 36 4.67 -5.35 3.31
CA ASP A 36 4.36 -6.39 2.33
C ASP A 36 5.62 -6.98 1.67
N ILE A 37 5.53 -8.27 1.38
CA ILE A 37 6.49 -8.98 0.53
C ILE A 37 5.70 -9.44 -0.69
N VAL A 38 6.09 -8.95 -1.86
CA VAL A 38 5.39 -9.23 -3.11
C VAL A 38 6.35 -9.80 -4.16
N ASP A 39 5.83 -10.72 -4.94
CA ASP A 39 6.55 -11.40 -6.00
C ASP A 39 6.12 -10.88 -7.37
N GLY A 40 7.06 -10.88 -8.31
CA GLY A 40 6.86 -10.55 -9.71
C GLY A 40 7.65 -11.48 -10.60
N VAL A 41 7.18 -11.74 -11.82
CA VAL A 41 7.83 -12.65 -12.77
C VAL A 41 8.14 -11.93 -14.07
N PHE A 42 9.39 -12.00 -14.50
CA PHE A 42 9.84 -11.62 -15.83
C PHE A 42 9.96 -12.88 -16.69
N SER A 43 9.07 -13.02 -17.67
CA SER A 43 9.16 -14.10 -18.67
C SER A 43 10.03 -13.65 -19.85
N PHE A 44 10.86 -14.57 -20.34
CA PHE A 44 11.72 -14.35 -21.49
C PHE A 44 11.79 -15.58 -22.39
N SER A 45 12.33 -15.41 -23.60
CA SER A 45 12.63 -16.48 -24.52
C SER A 45 14.00 -16.30 -25.19
N ASN A 46 14.54 -17.40 -25.70
CA ASN A 46 15.68 -17.38 -26.60
C ASN A 46 15.19 -17.29 -28.04
N ALA A 47 15.29 -16.10 -28.64
CA ALA A 47 14.94 -15.86 -30.05
C ALA A 47 16.15 -16.02 -31.01
N GLY A 48 17.26 -16.57 -30.51
CA GLY A 48 18.46 -16.83 -31.29
C GLY A 48 18.49 -18.23 -31.91
N ASP A 49 19.54 -18.50 -32.69
CA ASP A 49 19.81 -19.80 -33.32
C ASP A 49 20.82 -20.66 -32.53
N ASP A 50 21.32 -20.15 -31.40
CA ASP A 50 22.23 -20.86 -30.48
C ASP A 50 21.70 -20.85 -29.04
N THR A 51 22.27 -21.69 -28.18
CA THR A 51 21.86 -21.87 -26.78
C THR A 51 22.16 -20.64 -25.93
N LEU A 52 21.12 -20.08 -25.31
CA LEU A 52 21.23 -18.99 -24.36
C LEU A 52 21.62 -19.53 -22.98
N LYS A 53 22.62 -18.90 -22.36
CA LYS A 53 23.09 -19.18 -21.00
C LYS A 53 22.88 -17.95 -20.13
N ILE A 54 22.12 -18.09 -19.06
CA ILE A 54 21.99 -17.08 -18.00
C ILE A 54 23.16 -17.28 -17.04
N GLN A 55 24.09 -16.33 -17.03
CA GLN A 55 25.30 -16.41 -16.22
C GLN A 55 25.07 -15.94 -14.79
N ASN A 56 24.27 -14.89 -14.61
CA ASN A 56 23.98 -14.32 -13.31
C ASN A 56 22.73 -13.42 -13.35
N VAL A 57 22.04 -13.30 -12.22
CA VAL A 57 20.95 -12.34 -12.02
C VAL A 57 21.20 -11.61 -10.71
N LYS A 58 21.33 -10.28 -10.77
CA LYS A 58 21.62 -9.43 -9.60
C LYS A 58 20.49 -8.43 -9.37
N ALA A 59 19.97 -8.37 -8.15
CA ALA A 59 18.95 -7.40 -7.77
C ALA A 59 19.57 -6.22 -7.02
N SER A 60 18.93 -5.05 -7.11
CA SER A 60 19.28 -3.89 -6.27
C SER A 60 18.82 -4.06 -4.82
N CYS A 61 19.39 -3.27 -3.90
CA CYS A 61 19.21 -3.44 -2.46
C CYS A 61 17.72 -3.51 -2.04
N GLY A 62 17.41 -4.51 -1.21
CA GLY A 62 16.06 -4.75 -0.71
C GLY A 62 15.10 -5.42 -1.71
N CYS A 63 15.62 -5.95 -2.82
CA CYS A 63 14.96 -6.96 -3.66
C CYS A 63 15.80 -8.22 -3.64
N THR A 64 15.17 -9.35 -3.94
CA THR A 64 15.88 -10.58 -4.34
C THR A 64 15.40 -10.99 -5.72
N ALA A 65 16.28 -11.62 -6.50
CA ALA A 65 15.94 -12.15 -7.81
C ALA A 65 16.49 -13.56 -7.93
N ALA A 66 15.66 -14.48 -8.41
CA ALA A 66 16.01 -15.88 -8.59
C ALA A 66 15.51 -16.35 -9.96
N LEU A 67 16.35 -17.13 -10.65
CA LEU A 67 15.92 -17.82 -11.87
C LEU A 67 15.01 -18.99 -11.48
N LEU A 68 13.83 -19.08 -12.08
CA LEU A 68 12.88 -20.19 -11.85
C LEU A 68 13.04 -21.32 -12.87
N SER A 69 13.58 -21.00 -14.05
CA SER A 69 13.86 -21.95 -15.11
C SER A 69 15.32 -22.44 -15.08
N SER A 70 15.65 -23.37 -15.98
CA SER A 70 17.04 -23.70 -16.33
C SER A 70 17.83 -22.43 -16.70
N ASP A 71 19.13 -22.40 -16.37
CA ASP A 71 20.08 -21.38 -16.82
C ASP A 71 20.55 -21.61 -18.27
N ILE A 72 20.29 -22.80 -18.82
CA ILE A 72 20.54 -23.18 -20.21
C ILE A 72 19.20 -23.24 -20.95
N ILE A 73 19.01 -22.34 -21.91
CA ILE A 73 17.78 -22.18 -22.69
C ILE A 73 18.06 -22.47 -24.17
N PRO A 74 17.53 -23.56 -24.74
CA PRO A 74 17.75 -23.90 -26.16
C PRO A 74 17.13 -22.83 -27.08
N PRO A 75 17.46 -22.82 -28.39
CA PRO A 75 16.77 -21.98 -29.37
C PRO A 75 15.24 -22.14 -29.27
N ASN A 76 14.50 -21.03 -29.27
CA ASN A 76 13.05 -20.93 -29.04
C ASN A 76 12.56 -21.35 -27.65
N GLY A 77 13.46 -21.74 -26.74
CA GLY A 77 13.15 -22.03 -25.35
C GLY A 77 12.65 -20.80 -24.59
N LYS A 78 11.92 -21.04 -23.49
CA LYS A 78 11.39 -20.01 -22.60
C LYS A 78 11.99 -20.14 -21.21
N GLY A 79 12.06 -19.03 -20.49
CA GLY A 79 12.52 -18.99 -19.11
C GLY A 79 11.83 -17.90 -18.31
N GLU A 80 12.00 -17.95 -16.99
CA GLU A 80 11.36 -17.03 -16.05
C GLU A 80 12.32 -16.63 -14.93
N ILE A 81 12.31 -15.34 -14.58
CA ILE A 81 13.03 -14.77 -13.43
C ILE A 81 11.99 -14.26 -12.44
N LYS A 82 12.03 -14.79 -11.22
CA LYS A 82 11.23 -14.28 -10.10
C LYS A 82 11.98 -13.16 -9.40
N ALA A 83 11.28 -12.06 -9.19
CA ALA A 83 11.69 -10.92 -8.38
C ALA A 83 10.83 -10.87 -7.13
N THR A 84 11.44 -10.79 -5.95
CA THR A 84 10.73 -10.59 -4.69
C THR A 84 11.12 -9.24 -4.10
N PHE A 85 10.12 -8.39 -3.86
CA PHE A 85 10.28 -7.07 -3.25
C PHE A 85 9.77 -7.08 -1.82
N ASN A 86 10.62 -6.67 -0.87
CA ASN A 86 10.23 -6.46 0.52
C ASN A 86 10.07 -4.96 0.77
N SER A 87 8.88 -4.50 1.12
CA SER A 87 8.57 -3.08 1.24
C SER A 87 8.90 -2.48 2.62
N ARG A 88 9.37 -3.28 3.59
CA ARG A 88 9.69 -2.82 4.95
C ARG A 88 10.67 -1.64 4.94
N GLY A 89 10.28 -0.53 5.56
CA GLY A 89 11.07 0.70 5.65
C GLY A 89 11.09 1.53 4.36
N LYS A 90 10.18 1.30 3.42
CA LYS A 90 10.09 2.02 2.13
C LYS A 90 8.68 2.57 1.95
N VAL A 91 8.56 3.80 1.46
CA VAL A 91 7.29 4.48 1.18
C VAL A 91 7.44 5.33 -0.10
N GLY A 92 6.36 5.52 -0.84
CA GLY A 92 6.31 6.31 -2.07
C GLY A 92 6.52 5.48 -3.33
N ASN A 93 6.83 6.15 -4.44
CA ASN A 93 7.11 5.49 -5.71
C ASN A 93 8.54 4.93 -5.69
N ILE A 94 8.66 3.61 -5.72
CA ILE A 94 9.94 2.90 -5.64
C ILE A 94 10.25 2.29 -7.00
N HIS A 95 11.48 2.52 -7.46
CA HIS A 95 12.05 1.91 -8.64
C HIS A 95 13.23 1.02 -8.23
N LYS A 96 13.22 -0.23 -8.69
CA LYS A 96 14.27 -1.22 -8.44
C LYS A 96 14.73 -1.83 -9.76
N THR A 97 15.95 -2.33 -9.76
CA THR A 97 16.60 -2.82 -10.98
C THR A 97 17.09 -4.22 -10.74
N ILE A 98 16.89 -5.08 -11.73
CA ILE A 98 17.47 -6.42 -11.80
C ILE A 98 18.36 -6.46 -13.03
N THR A 99 19.62 -6.85 -12.86
CA THR A 99 20.59 -6.99 -13.94
C THR A 99 20.78 -8.45 -14.28
N VAL A 100 20.52 -8.81 -15.52
CA VAL A 100 20.66 -10.17 -16.06
C VAL A 100 21.90 -10.21 -16.94
N PHE A 101 22.83 -11.11 -16.62
CA PHE A 101 24.04 -11.37 -17.39
C PHE A 101 23.85 -12.65 -18.20
N SER A 102 24.12 -12.60 -19.50
CA SER A 102 23.95 -13.73 -20.42
C SER A 102 24.97 -13.69 -21.56
N ASN A 103 25.01 -14.77 -22.35
CA ASN A 103 25.75 -14.81 -23.62
C ASN A 103 24.96 -14.26 -24.82
N SER A 104 23.91 -13.46 -24.60
CA SER A 104 23.11 -12.88 -25.70
C SER A 104 23.97 -12.01 -26.62
N ALA A 105 23.92 -12.27 -27.93
CA ALA A 105 24.79 -11.66 -28.93
C ALA A 105 24.53 -10.16 -29.17
N ASP A 106 23.34 -9.69 -28.81
CA ASP A 106 22.96 -8.28 -28.91
C ASP A 106 23.29 -7.52 -27.63
N ASN A 107 22.88 -8.07 -26.48
CA ASN A 107 22.97 -7.43 -25.16
C ASN A 107 23.33 -8.48 -24.10
N PRO A 108 24.63 -8.66 -23.80
CA PRO A 108 25.09 -9.57 -22.75
C PRO A 108 24.64 -9.16 -21.34
N VAL A 109 24.25 -7.90 -21.16
CA VAL A 109 23.75 -7.35 -19.90
C VAL A 109 22.41 -6.66 -20.15
N THR A 110 21.34 -7.17 -19.55
CA THR A 110 19.98 -6.59 -19.64
C THR A 110 19.57 -6.05 -18.28
N GLN A 111 18.99 -4.85 -18.24
CA GLN A 111 18.39 -4.28 -17.03
C GLN A 111 16.88 -4.39 -17.09
N LEU A 112 16.28 -4.93 -16.03
CA LEU A 112 14.85 -5.02 -15.84
C LEU A 112 14.45 -4.06 -14.71
N ASN A 113 13.31 -3.41 -14.89
CA ASN A 113 12.79 -2.39 -13.98
C ASN A 113 11.59 -2.95 -13.21
N LEU A 114 11.65 -2.87 -11.89
CA LEU A 114 10.54 -3.17 -11.01
C LEU A 114 10.01 -1.85 -10.45
N VAL A 115 8.75 -1.55 -10.70
CA VAL A 115 8.08 -0.34 -10.23
C VAL A 115 7.01 -0.73 -9.24
N VAL A 116 6.93 0.00 -8.13
CA VAL A 116 5.92 -0.24 -7.09
C VAL A 116 5.64 1.05 -6.33
N LYS A 117 4.37 1.32 -6.03
CA LYS A 117 3.97 2.39 -5.11
C LYS A 117 3.75 1.76 -3.74
N VAL A 118 4.52 2.21 -2.74
CA VAL A 118 4.36 1.74 -1.35
C VAL A 118 3.64 2.79 -0.54
N GLU A 119 2.51 2.43 0.04
CA GLU A 119 1.76 3.27 0.97
C GLU A 119 2.17 2.94 2.41
N GLY A 120 2.63 3.96 3.14
CA GLY A 120 2.98 3.80 4.54
C GLY A 120 1.75 3.51 5.39
N ASN A 121 1.93 2.81 6.51
CA ASN A 121 0.86 2.48 7.46
C ASN A 121 0.21 3.72 8.14
N GLY A 122 0.70 4.93 7.87
CA GLY A 122 0.08 6.21 8.26
C GLY A 122 -0.34 7.10 7.08
N SER A 123 -0.32 6.59 5.85
CA SER A 123 -0.44 7.39 4.62
C SER A 123 -1.78 7.21 3.88
N ALA A 124 -2.82 6.68 4.53
CA ALA A 124 -4.16 6.66 3.94
C ALA A 124 -4.77 8.08 3.81
N HIS A 125 -4.28 9.08 4.57
CA HIS A 125 -4.91 10.42 4.67
C HIS A 125 -3.95 11.63 4.63
N THR A 126 -2.69 11.48 4.23
CA THR A 126 -1.74 12.61 4.14
C THR A 126 -1.78 13.36 2.81
N GLY A 127 -2.51 12.85 1.81
CA GLY A 127 -2.84 13.60 0.61
C GLY A 127 -3.92 14.63 0.95
N GLY A 128 -3.52 15.89 1.14
CA GLY A 128 -4.40 16.99 1.52
C GLY A 128 -5.78 16.88 0.85
N MET A 129 -6.83 16.79 1.68
CA MET A 129 -8.22 16.67 1.26
C MET A 129 -8.49 17.75 0.21
N LYS A 130 -8.64 17.35 -1.06
CA LYS A 130 -9.29 18.25 -2.02
C LYS A 130 -10.70 18.49 -1.49
N LYS A 131 -11.13 19.75 -1.48
CA LYS A 131 -12.46 20.20 -1.03
C LYS A 131 -13.57 19.69 -1.97
N SER A 132 -13.68 18.38 -2.14
CA SER A 132 -14.76 17.73 -2.88
C SER A 132 -15.34 16.66 -1.97
N SER A 133 -16.64 16.76 -1.70
CA SER A 133 -17.42 15.98 -0.71
C SER A 133 -17.52 14.46 -0.97
N ALA A 134 -16.61 13.86 -1.72
CA ALA A 134 -16.55 12.41 -1.94
C ALA A 134 -15.13 11.91 -1.67
N MET A 135 -14.93 11.22 -0.55
CA MET A 135 -13.66 10.55 -0.21
C MET A 135 -13.34 9.38 -1.15
N HIS A 136 -14.33 8.83 -1.85
CA HIS A 136 -14.19 7.82 -2.91
C HIS A 136 -15.03 8.22 -4.15
N PRO A 137 -14.47 9.00 -5.09
CA PRO A 137 -15.24 9.53 -6.24
C PRO A 137 -15.62 8.47 -7.29
N GLU A 138 -15.07 7.26 -7.20
CA GLU A 138 -15.33 6.14 -8.11
C GLU A 138 -16.46 5.22 -7.65
N VAL A 139 -17.00 5.45 -6.45
CA VAL A 139 -18.04 4.61 -5.85
C VAL A 139 -19.38 5.34 -6.00
N GLU A 140 -20.14 4.99 -7.04
CA GLU A 140 -21.53 5.43 -7.20
C GLU A 140 -22.45 4.61 -6.26
N GLY A 141 -23.13 5.28 -5.34
CA GLY A 141 -24.11 4.63 -4.47
C GLY A 141 -24.23 5.27 -3.09
N ASP A 142 -25.25 4.85 -2.36
CA ASP A 142 -25.57 5.38 -1.04
C ASP A 142 -24.50 4.97 0.00
N MET A 143 -23.67 5.93 0.41
CA MET A 143 -22.68 5.78 1.47
C MET A 143 -23.29 5.73 2.89
N HIS A 144 -24.61 5.64 3.05
CA HIS A 144 -25.26 5.51 4.36
C HIS A 144 -25.06 4.14 5.05
N GLY A 145 -24.37 3.18 4.40
CA GLY A 145 -23.93 1.92 5.02
C GLY A 145 -22.78 2.10 6.02
N SER A 146 -22.59 1.14 6.94
CA SER A 146 -21.47 1.19 7.88
C SER A 146 -20.16 0.99 7.10
N TYR A 147 -19.28 2.00 7.11
CA TYR A 147 -17.94 1.89 6.53
C TYR A 147 -17.09 0.80 7.23
N PHE A 148 -17.63 0.22 8.31
CA PHE A 148 -16.99 -0.80 9.12
C PHE A 148 -17.19 -2.22 8.58
N GLU A 149 -17.95 -2.39 7.50
CA GLU A 149 -18.28 -3.69 6.93
C GLU A 149 -17.79 -3.86 5.48
N GLY A 150 -17.73 -5.12 5.04
CA GLY A 150 -17.36 -5.48 3.68
C GLY A 150 -15.96 -5.02 3.28
N LYS A 151 -15.76 -4.74 1.99
CA LYS A 151 -14.46 -4.31 1.45
C LYS A 151 -13.96 -2.98 2.04
N CYS A 152 -14.87 -2.17 2.60
CA CYS A 152 -14.54 -0.90 3.25
C CYS A 152 -13.82 -1.11 4.59
N ALA A 153 -14.10 -2.21 5.28
CA ALA A 153 -13.47 -2.55 6.56
C ALA A 153 -11.95 -2.67 6.46
N ASN A 154 -11.42 -3.07 5.31
CA ASN A 154 -9.97 -3.27 5.09
C ASN A 154 -9.13 -2.00 5.24
N CYS A 155 -9.78 -0.83 5.17
CA CYS A 155 -9.13 0.46 5.36
C CYS A 155 -9.71 1.24 6.54
N HIS A 156 -10.98 1.02 6.91
CA HIS A 156 -11.65 1.76 7.99
C HIS A 156 -11.71 1.03 9.34
N VAL A 157 -11.40 -0.28 9.36
CA VAL A 157 -11.44 -1.12 10.56
C VAL A 157 -10.11 -1.80 10.80
N GLU A 158 -9.60 -2.51 9.80
CA GLU A 158 -8.36 -3.30 9.94
C GLU A 158 -7.18 -2.51 10.52
N PRO A 159 -6.93 -1.24 10.14
CA PRO A 159 -5.82 -0.48 10.73
C PRO A 159 -5.93 -0.27 12.24
N GLY A 160 -7.12 -0.33 12.81
CA GLY A 160 -7.38 -0.21 14.25
C GLY A 160 -7.42 -1.53 15.01
N VAL A 161 -7.41 -2.68 14.32
CA VAL A 161 -7.47 -4.00 14.95
C VAL A 161 -6.21 -4.22 15.80
N GLY A 162 -6.40 -4.58 17.07
CA GLY A 162 -5.31 -4.84 18.02
C GLY A 162 -4.57 -3.60 18.51
N LYS A 163 -4.98 -2.39 18.10
CA LYS A 163 -4.41 -1.13 18.58
C LYS A 163 -5.14 -0.59 19.80
N PHE A 164 -4.42 0.15 20.63
CA PHE A 164 -4.91 0.76 21.86
C PHE A 164 -4.33 2.17 22.04
N GLY A 165 -4.99 3.00 22.85
CA GLY A 165 -4.52 4.32 23.25
C GLY A 165 -4.18 5.22 22.05
N LYS A 166 -2.95 5.74 22.02
CA LYS A 166 -2.48 6.62 20.94
C LYS A 166 -2.54 5.96 19.57
N ASP A 167 -2.08 4.72 19.44
CA ASP A 167 -1.99 4.05 18.14
C ASP A 167 -3.36 3.80 17.53
N LEU A 168 -4.38 3.57 18.38
CA LEU A 168 -5.77 3.49 17.96
C LEU A 168 -6.34 4.87 17.62
N PHE A 169 -6.03 5.88 18.42
CA PHE A 169 -6.46 7.26 18.15
C PHE A 169 -5.93 7.76 16.80
N ASP A 170 -4.67 7.48 16.48
CA ASP A 170 -4.01 7.93 15.25
C ASP A 170 -4.72 7.40 13.99
N VAL A 171 -5.20 6.15 14.03
CA VAL A 171 -5.83 5.51 12.86
C VAL A 171 -7.35 5.70 12.79
N SER A 172 -8.02 5.94 13.92
CA SER A 172 -9.49 5.98 13.98
C SER A 172 -10.08 7.35 14.33
N CYS A 173 -9.31 8.24 14.98
CA CYS A 173 -9.84 9.50 15.52
C CYS A 173 -9.11 10.73 14.97
N ALA A 174 -7.81 10.63 14.68
CA ALA A 174 -6.97 11.76 14.29
C ALA A 174 -7.39 12.42 12.97
N MET A 175 -8.01 11.69 12.05
CA MET A 175 -8.53 12.28 10.81
C MET A 175 -9.54 13.41 11.09
N CYS A 176 -10.39 13.23 12.11
CA CYS A 176 -11.40 14.21 12.48
C CYS A 176 -10.87 15.17 13.56
N HIS A 177 -10.21 14.66 14.59
CA HIS A 177 -9.82 15.45 15.76
C HIS A 177 -8.37 15.99 15.69
N GLY A 178 -7.65 15.75 14.61
CA GLY A 178 -6.24 16.12 14.47
C GLY A 178 -5.31 15.14 15.20
N ALA A 179 -4.07 15.02 14.73
CA ALA A 179 -3.07 14.09 15.29
C ALA A 179 -2.75 14.34 16.77
N ASP A 180 -2.91 15.57 17.25
CA ASP A 180 -2.69 15.97 18.64
C ASP A 180 -3.98 16.36 19.38
N GLY A 181 -5.14 16.06 18.79
CA GLY A 181 -6.45 16.36 19.36
C GLY A 181 -6.89 17.82 19.29
N ARG A 182 -6.13 18.73 18.63
CA ARG A 182 -6.47 20.16 18.52
C ARG A 182 -7.51 20.48 17.44
N GLY A 183 -8.11 19.46 16.83
CA GLY A 183 -9.14 19.59 15.81
C GLY A 183 -8.56 19.55 14.40
N ALA A 184 -9.36 19.02 13.48
CA ALA A 184 -9.11 19.06 12.04
C ALA A 184 -10.45 19.31 11.33
N VAL A 185 -11.16 18.23 10.99
CA VAL A 185 -12.54 18.30 10.46
C VAL A 185 -13.55 18.49 11.60
N ALA A 186 -13.30 17.86 12.74
CA ALA A 186 -14.11 17.95 13.94
C ALA A 186 -13.49 18.91 14.97
N GLN A 187 -14.32 19.31 15.94
CA GLN A 187 -13.93 20.16 17.06
C GLN A 187 -12.72 19.60 17.84
N PRO A 188 -11.89 20.48 18.44
CA PRO A 188 -10.79 20.06 19.29
C PRO A 188 -11.29 19.22 20.47
N LEU A 189 -10.59 18.12 20.73
CA LEU A 189 -10.69 17.38 21.99
C LEU A 189 -9.76 18.03 23.02
N ARG A 190 -8.49 18.23 22.65
CA ARG A 190 -7.50 18.88 23.51
C ARG A 190 -7.71 20.39 23.53
N GLY A 191 -7.82 20.96 24.73
CA GLY A 191 -8.18 22.35 24.95
C GLY A 191 -9.64 22.68 24.59
N GLY A 192 -10.44 21.68 24.18
CA GLY A 192 -11.84 21.85 23.83
C GLY A 192 -12.76 21.85 25.06
N GLU A 193 -13.88 22.59 24.97
CA GLU A 193 -14.86 22.73 26.05
C GLU A 193 -15.47 21.38 26.47
N PHE A 194 -15.62 20.43 25.54
CA PHE A 194 -16.13 19.10 25.84
C PHE A 194 -15.22 18.35 26.81
N LEU A 195 -13.93 18.19 26.47
CA LEU A 195 -13.01 17.41 27.30
C LEU A 195 -12.74 18.07 28.65
N ASN A 196 -12.81 19.41 28.71
CA ASN A 196 -12.68 20.15 29.97
C ASN A 196 -13.82 19.86 30.96
N ARG A 197 -15.03 19.52 30.46
CA ARG A 197 -16.20 19.23 31.30
C ARG A 197 -16.52 17.75 31.45
N ALA A 198 -16.20 16.93 30.44
CA ALA A 198 -16.56 15.52 30.42
C ALA A 198 -15.72 14.73 31.41
N ASP A 199 -16.34 13.89 32.24
CA ASP A 199 -15.63 12.86 33.00
C ASP A 199 -15.32 11.62 32.14
N ALA A 200 -14.66 10.62 32.73
CA ALA A 200 -14.30 9.40 32.01
C ALA A 200 -15.54 8.65 31.48
N SER A 201 -16.63 8.66 32.25
CA SER A 201 -17.90 8.01 31.89
C SER A 201 -18.56 8.68 30.68
N LEU A 202 -18.62 10.02 30.66
CA LEU A 202 -19.18 10.77 29.55
C LEU A 202 -18.31 10.66 28.30
N LEU A 203 -16.99 10.65 28.45
CA LEU A 203 -16.06 10.43 27.34
C LEU A 203 -16.22 9.01 26.76
N GLN A 204 -16.32 8.00 27.63
CA GLN A 204 -16.57 6.61 27.23
C GLN A 204 -17.88 6.48 26.48
N GLU A 205 -18.96 7.07 27.00
CA GLU A 205 -20.26 7.06 26.34
C GLU A 205 -20.20 7.72 24.96
N ARG A 206 -19.52 8.88 24.86
CA ARG A 206 -19.40 9.62 23.61
C ARG A 206 -18.60 8.84 22.55
N ILE A 207 -17.56 8.12 22.94
CA ILE A 207 -16.80 7.24 22.02
C ILE A 207 -17.62 6.00 21.65
N ALA A 208 -18.28 5.37 22.62
CA ALA A 208 -19.02 4.14 22.41
C ALA A 208 -20.27 4.33 21.55
N LYS A 209 -21.08 5.34 21.86
CA LYS A 209 -22.42 5.56 21.26
C LYS A 209 -22.48 6.74 20.29
N GLY A 210 -21.45 7.59 20.26
CA GLY A 210 -21.44 8.79 19.42
C GLY A 210 -22.16 9.97 20.06
N SER A 211 -22.32 11.04 19.28
CA SER A 211 -23.03 12.26 19.69
C SER A 211 -24.51 12.22 19.29
N PRO A 212 -25.44 12.46 20.22
CA PRO A 212 -26.87 12.53 19.91
C PRO A 212 -27.24 13.76 19.08
N SER A 213 -26.39 14.80 19.07
CA SER A 213 -26.62 16.05 18.36
C SER A 213 -25.74 16.23 17.12
N ASN A 214 -24.77 15.33 16.90
CA ASN A 214 -23.86 15.42 15.75
C ASN A 214 -23.68 14.04 15.10
N VAL A 215 -24.39 13.84 13.99
CA VAL A 215 -24.40 12.60 13.21
C VAL A 215 -23.04 12.21 12.63
N MET A 216 -22.07 13.13 12.59
CA MET A 216 -20.70 12.86 12.16
C MET A 216 -19.87 12.13 13.22
N MET A 217 -20.20 12.28 14.51
CA MET A 217 -19.56 11.55 15.59
C MET A 217 -20.40 10.30 15.91
N ARG A 218 -20.20 9.23 15.14
CA ARG A 218 -20.90 7.95 15.34
C ARG A 218 -20.34 7.16 16.52
N GLY A 219 -21.08 6.17 16.98
CA GLY A 219 -20.62 5.22 17.99
C GLY A 219 -19.60 4.24 17.41
N PHE A 220 -18.50 4.04 18.12
CA PHE A 220 -17.44 3.11 17.71
C PHE A 220 -17.53 1.75 18.40
N ALA A 221 -18.40 1.59 19.40
CA ALA A 221 -18.60 0.30 20.05
C ALA A 221 -19.25 -0.71 19.12
N LYS A 222 -18.88 -1.99 19.23
CA LYS A 222 -19.57 -3.12 18.58
C LYS A 222 -21.07 -3.11 18.83
N SER A 223 -21.51 -2.75 20.04
CA SER A 223 -22.93 -2.61 20.40
C SER A 223 -23.65 -1.47 19.68
N ALA A 224 -22.92 -0.52 19.11
CA ALA A 224 -23.44 0.62 18.34
C ALA A 224 -23.14 0.49 16.82
N GLY A 225 -22.72 -0.70 16.36
CA GLY A 225 -22.37 -0.96 14.97
C GLY A 225 -20.95 -0.50 14.57
N GLY A 226 -20.11 -0.14 15.54
CA GLY A 226 -18.71 0.21 15.32
C GLY A 226 -17.74 -0.98 15.52
N PRO A 227 -16.45 -0.80 15.23
CA PRO A 227 -15.49 -1.91 15.24
C PRO A 227 -14.87 -2.23 16.60
N LEU A 228 -14.98 -1.31 17.58
CA LEU A 228 -14.19 -1.35 18.81
C LEU A 228 -14.84 -2.18 19.90
N ASP A 229 -14.01 -2.96 20.60
CA ASP A 229 -14.40 -3.59 21.86
C ASP A 229 -14.22 -2.66 23.07
N GLU A 230 -14.66 -3.13 24.24
CA GLU A 230 -14.63 -2.36 25.48
C GLU A 230 -13.21 -1.99 25.93
N ALA A 231 -12.23 -2.88 25.71
CA ALA A 231 -10.84 -2.64 26.10
C ALA A 231 -10.21 -1.54 25.23
N GLN A 232 -10.49 -1.56 23.94
CA GLN A 232 -10.08 -0.52 23.00
C GLN A 232 -10.70 0.83 23.35
N ILE A 233 -12.01 0.88 23.63
CA ILE A 233 -12.68 2.12 24.05
C ILE A 233 -12.08 2.65 25.34
N LYS A 234 -11.86 1.80 26.35
CA LYS A 234 -11.24 2.20 27.62
C LYS A 234 -9.86 2.81 27.40
N SER A 235 -9.05 2.20 26.53
CA SER A 235 -7.71 2.73 26.21
C SER A 235 -7.75 4.11 25.54
N LEU A 236 -8.77 4.39 24.72
CA LEU A 236 -8.99 5.71 24.13
C LEU A 236 -9.41 6.74 25.18
N VAL A 237 -10.28 6.35 26.11
CA VAL A 237 -10.71 7.21 27.23
C VAL A 237 -9.51 7.62 28.08
N GLU A 238 -8.63 6.68 28.40
CA GLU A 238 -7.39 6.95 29.16
C GLU A 238 -6.45 7.88 28.38
N TYR A 239 -6.23 7.60 27.09
CA TYR A 239 -5.34 8.41 26.25
C TYR A 239 -5.87 9.84 26.05
N ILE A 240 -7.12 10.00 25.61
CA ILE A 240 -7.74 11.31 25.37
C ILE A 240 -7.90 12.05 26.71
N GLY A 241 -8.30 11.35 27.77
CA GLY A 241 -8.42 11.90 29.12
C GLY A 241 -7.11 12.49 29.66
N SER A 242 -5.95 11.97 29.22
CA SER A 242 -4.63 12.48 29.62
C SER A 242 -4.32 13.91 29.14
N TRP A 243 -5.15 14.46 28.24
CA TRP A 243 -5.07 15.84 27.74
C TRP A 243 -5.86 16.85 28.56
N LYS A 244 -6.65 16.40 29.54
CA LYS A 244 -7.33 17.32 30.45
C LYS A 244 -6.31 18.26 31.10
N HIS A 245 -6.59 19.56 31.04
CA HIS A 245 -5.78 20.63 31.61
C HIS A 245 -4.39 20.83 30.97
N LYS A 246 -4.14 20.36 29.73
CA LYS A 246 -2.89 20.53 28.97
C LYS A 246 -3.09 21.09 27.56
#